data_AF-A0AAV7MR52-F1
#
_entry.id   AF-A0AAV7MR52-F1
#
_cell.length_a   1.000
_cell.length_b   1.000
_cell.length_c   1.000
_cell.angle_alpha   90.00
_cell.angle_beta   90.00
_cell.angle_gamma   90.00
#
_symmetry.space_group_name_H-M   'P 1'
#
loop_
_entity.id
_entity.type
_entity.pdbx_description
1 polymer ?
#
loop_
_entity_poly.entity_id
_entity_poly.type
_entity_poly.pdbx_seq_one_letter_code
_entity_poly.pdbx_strand_id
1 'polypeptide(L)'
;MAQDRVQDCQETPVSRICSCATKCCRWILFLISMVWIGLSIAEIVIGSVYLDECPRQRYIPIYLIVNGVVMIVMTLLSIVDGIRPNICIHVLLSLLGIFWFCWLIAGSVWTFRIYPNYDNCNRTVYLFAFSVLIIQWIALAFMLPVVILKLCTSLSACASCLSCFSCSSCNACSVCSRCASLCCCGTKG
;
A
#
# COMPACT_ATOMS: atom_id res chain seq x y z
N MET A 1 -14.77 8.50 48.29
CA MET A 1 -15.42 7.27 47.77
C MET A 1 -15.81 7.42 46.28
N ALA A 2 -14.87 7.85 45.41
CA ALA A 2 -15.12 7.95 43.96
C ALA A 2 -13.87 7.68 43.09
N GLN A 3 -12.71 7.38 43.69
CA GLN A 3 -11.45 7.12 42.97
C GLN A 3 -11.18 5.63 42.72
N ASP A 4 -11.89 4.70 43.37
CA ASP A 4 -11.61 3.25 43.27
C ASP A 4 -12.30 2.53 42.11
N ARG A 5 -13.13 3.20 41.30
CA ARG A 5 -13.84 2.56 40.16
C ARG A 5 -13.19 2.72 38.80
N VAL A 6 -11.99 3.30 38.72
CA VAL A 6 -11.22 3.46 37.46
C VAL A 6 -10.18 2.35 37.29
N GLN A 7 -9.85 1.61 38.35
CA GLN A 7 -8.81 0.58 38.33
C GLN A 7 -9.26 -0.77 37.75
N ASP A 8 -10.53 -0.94 37.41
CA ASP A 8 -11.08 -2.17 36.82
C ASP A 8 -11.34 -2.07 35.30
N CYS A 9 -10.53 -1.29 34.59
CA CYS A 9 -10.28 -1.57 33.17
C CYS A 9 -9.18 -2.63 33.09
N GLN A 10 -9.50 -3.84 33.54
CA GLN A 10 -8.68 -5.02 33.41
C GLN A 10 -8.26 -5.18 31.93
N GLU A 11 -6.94 -5.16 31.67
CA GLU A 11 -6.35 -5.38 30.34
C GLU A 11 -6.91 -6.67 29.72
N THR A 12 -7.77 -6.55 28.72
CA THR A 12 -8.30 -7.72 28.00
C THR A 12 -7.13 -8.49 27.33
N PRO A 13 -7.13 -9.83 27.30
CA PRO A 13 -6.10 -10.62 26.61
C PRO A 13 -5.97 -10.25 25.11
N VAL A 14 -7.06 -9.71 24.52
CA VAL A 14 -7.12 -9.15 23.17
C VAL A 14 -6.16 -7.96 22.99
N SER A 15 -6.00 -7.09 24.00
CA SER A 15 -5.12 -5.91 23.92
C SER A 15 -3.62 -6.26 23.89
N ARG A 16 -3.19 -7.28 24.66
CA ARG A 16 -1.81 -7.79 24.65
C ARG A 16 -1.46 -8.55 23.37
N ILE A 17 -2.37 -9.36 22.86
CA ILE A 17 -2.23 -10.04 21.55
C ILE A 17 -2.11 -8.99 20.43
N CYS A 18 -2.92 -7.92 20.49
CA CYS A 18 -2.88 -6.82 19.52
C CYS A 18 -1.56 -6.04 19.58
N SER A 19 -0.98 -5.83 20.77
CA SER A 19 0.30 -5.13 20.94
C SER A 19 1.51 -5.94 20.41
N CYS A 20 1.53 -7.26 20.64
CA CYS A 20 2.54 -8.15 20.03
C CYS A 20 2.36 -8.26 18.51
N ALA A 21 1.12 -8.41 18.03
CA ALA A 21 0.83 -8.43 16.60
C ALA A 21 1.22 -7.12 15.91
N THR A 22 1.02 -5.96 16.55
CA THR A 22 1.39 -4.65 15.99
C THR A 22 2.91 -4.47 15.94
N LYS A 23 3.64 -4.92 16.97
CA LYS A 23 5.11 -4.89 16.97
C LYS A 23 5.70 -5.83 15.91
N CYS A 24 5.24 -7.08 15.83
CA CYS A 24 5.67 -8.03 14.80
C CYS A 24 5.31 -7.55 13.39
N CYS A 25 4.10 -7.03 13.19
CA CYS A 25 3.68 -6.46 11.91
C CYS A 25 4.58 -5.29 11.49
N ARG A 26 4.92 -4.39 12.42
CA ARG A 26 5.80 -3.26 12.14
C ARG A 26 7.21 -3.69 11.74
N TRP A 27 7.76 -4.74 12.37
CA TRP A 27 9.03 -5.33 11.97
C TRP A 27 8.95 -6.03 10.61
N ILE A 28 7.89 -6.82 10.36
CA ILE A 28 7.67 -7.49 9.07
C ILE A 28 7.56 -6.46 7.94
N LEU A 29 6.79 -5.37 8.12
CA LEU A 29 6.67 -4.29 7.15
C LEU A 29 8.02 -3.58 6.89
N PHE A 30 8.83 -3.39 7.94
CA PHE A 30 10.17 -2.83 7.80
C PHE A 30 11.10 -3.73 6.97
N LEU A 31 11.08 -5.04 7.23
CA LEU A 31 11.85 -6.02 6.45
C LEU A 31 11.41 -6.06 4.98
N ILE A 32 10.09 -6.06 4.74
CA ILE A 32 9.52 -5.99 3.40
C ILE A 32 10.00 -4.72 2.69
N SER A 33 9.92 -3.56 3.35
CA SER A 33 10.37 -2.29 2.77
C SER A 33 11.86 -2.29 2.40
N MET A 34 12.73 -2.87 3.24
CA MET A 34 14.16 -3.01 2.90
C MET A 34 14.39 -3.86 1.65
N VAL A 35 13.67 -4.97 1.51
CA VAL A 35 13.78 -5.85 0.33
C VAL A 35 13.31 -5.12 -0.93
N TRP A 36 12.20 -4.37 -0.86
CA TRP A 36 11.70 -3.59 -1.99
C TRP A 36 12.68 -2.52 -2.46
N ILE A 37 13.35 -1.82 -1.54
CA ILE A 37 14.36 -0.83 -1.89
C ILE A 37 15.55 -1.49 -2.60
N GLY A 38 16.02 -2.64 -2.09
CA GLY A 38 17.09 -3.41 -2.74
C GLY A 38 16.71 -3.85 -4.16
N LEU A 39 15.46 -4.29 -4.34
CA LEU A 39 14.92 -4.67 -5.64
C LEU A 39 14.85 -3.48 -6.61
N SER A 40 14.41 -2.30 -6.15
CA SER A 40 14.40 -1.09 -6.97
C SER A 40 15.80 -0.67 -7.46
N ILE A 41 16.82 -0.81 -6.61
CA ILE A 41 18.21 -0.53 -7.02
C ILE A 41 18.67 -1.53 -8.08
N ALA A 42 18.39 -2.82 -7.87
CA ALA A 42 18.74 -3.87 -8.84
C ALA A 42 18.06 -3.64 -10.20
N GLU A 43 16.80 -3.21 -10.22
CA GLU A 43 16.08 -2.85 -11.46
C GLU A 43 16.76 -1.72 -12.24
N ILE A 44 17.22 -0.67 -11.56
CA ILE A 44 17.91 0.45 -12.21
C ILE A 44 19.28 0.01 -12.75
N VAL A 45 20.03 -0.78 -11.98
CA VAL A 45 21.37 -1.25 -12.38
C VAL A 45 21.27 -2.21 -13.57
N ILE A 46 20.41 -3.23 -13.50
CA ILE A 46 20.25 -4.21 -14.59
C ILE A 46 19.65 -3.52 -15.82
N GLY A 47 18.68 -2.62 -15.63
CA GLY A 47 18.08 -1.87 -16.73
C GLY A 47 19.07 -0.94 -17.44
N SER A 48 20.02 -0.34 -16.72
CA SER A 48 21.03 0.56 -17.31
C SER A 48 22.21 -0.18 -17.93
N VAL A 49 22.74 -1.21 -17.26
CA VAL A 49 23.90 -1.99 -17.75
C VAL A 49 23.57 -2.73 -19.04
N TYR A 50 22.38 -3.29 -19.13
CA TYR A 50 21.99 -4.13 -20.27
C TYR A 50 21.04 -3.42 -21.25
N LEU A 51 21.05 -2.09 -21.27
CA LEU A 51 20.13 -1.28 -22.08
C LEU A 51 20.30 -1.54 -23.59
N ASP A 52 21.51 -1.85 -24.04
CA ASP A 52 21.86 -2.04 -25.46
C ASP A 52 21.99 -3.52 -25.87
N GLU A 53 21.98 -4.46 -24.93
CA GLU A 53 22.12 -5.90 -25.20
C GLU A 53 20.83 -6.58 -25.68
N CYS A 54 19.74 -5.83 -25.82
CA CYS A 54 18.47 -6.30 -26.39
C CYS A 54 17.94 -5.35 -27.48
N PRO A 55 18.58 -5.30 -28.66
CA PRO A 55 18.24 -4.36 -29.73
C PRO A 55 16.83 -4.58 -30.30
N ARG A 56 16.28 -5.79 -30.17
CA ARG A 56 14.90 -6.08 -30.59
C ARG A 56 13.83 -5.41 -29.73
N GLN A 57 14.10 -5.15 -28.44
CA GLN A 57 13.08 -4.70 -27.50
C GLN A 57 13.68 -3.81 -26.42
N ARG A 58 14.06 -2.58 -26.81
CA ARG A 58 14.62 -1.56 -25.91
C ARG A 58 13.67 -1.12 -24.78
N TYR A 59 12.38 -1.46 -24.88
CA TYR A 59 11.38 -1.13 -23.87
C TYR A 59 11.46 -1.99 -22.61
N ILE A 60 12.08 -3.18 -22.64
CA ILE A 60 12.21 -4.03 -21.43
C ILE A 60 13.17 -3.40 -20.41
N PRO A 61 14.39 -2.97 -20.77
CA PRO A 61 15.27 -2.28 -19.81
C PRO A 61 14.68 -0.93 -19.34
N ILE A 62 14.03 -0.18 -20.22
CA ILE A 62 13.36 1.08 -19.87
C ILE A 62 12.23 0.85 -18.87
N TYR A 63 11.46 -0.23 -19.03
CA TYR A 63 10.45 -0.64 -18.07
C TYR A 63 11.01 -0.79 -16.65
N LEU A 64 12.13 -1.50 -16.52
CA LEU A 64 12.81 -1.74 -15.24
C LEU A 64 13.28 -0.45 -14.60
N ILE A 65 13.91 0.45 -15.38
CA ILE A 65 14.41 1.74 -14.86
C ILE A 65 13.24 2.59 -14.34
N VAL A 66 12.19 2.77 -15.16
CA VAL A 66 11.03 3.59 -14.76
C VAL A 66 10.33 2.99 -13.55
N ASN A 67 10.18 1.67 -13.51
CA ASN A 67 9.58 0.99 -12.37
C ASN A 67 10.36 1.22 -11.08
N GLY A 68 11.68 1.05 -11.10
CA GLY A 68 12.55 1.28 -9.95
C GLY A 68 12.50 2.74 -9.46
N VAL A 69 12.53 3.70 -10.38
CA VAL A 69 12.46 5.14 -10.03
C VAL A 69 11.11 5.49 -9.42
N VAL A 70 9.99 5.03 -10.01
CA VAL A 70 8.64 5.30 -9.49
C VAL A 70 8.49 4.76 -8.07
N MET A 71 8.98 3.55 -7.81
CA MET A 71 8.94 2.94 -6.47
C MET A 71 9.72 3.75 -5.43
N ILE A 72 10.90 4.26 -5.78
CA ILE A 72 11.69 5.14 -4.91
C ILE A 72 10.93 6.44 -4.64
N VAL A 73 10.39 7.07 -5.68
CA VAL A 73 9.62 8.33 -5.55
C VAL A 73 8.39 8.12 -4.67
N MET A 74 7.62 7.04 -4.88
CA MET A 74 6.48 6.70 -4.04
C MET A 74 6.86 6.51 -2.57
N THR A 75 7.99 5.85 -2.30
CA THR A 75 8.49 5.62 -0.95
C THR A 75 8.84 6.94 -0.26
N LEU A 76 9.57 7.82 -0.96
CA LEU A 76 9.91 9.15 -0.47
C LEU A 76 8.66 9.98 -0.16
N LEU A 77 7.70 10.01 -1.08
CA LEU A 77 6.45 10.73 -0.88
C LEU A 77 5.63 10.18 0.28
N SER A 78 5.63 8.86 0.49
CA SER A 78 4.94 8.23 1.62
C SER A 78 5.56 8.63 2.96
N ILE A 79 6.89 8.76 3.01
CA ILE A 79 7.59 9.26 4.21
C ILE A 79 7.22 10.72 4.46
N VAL A 80 7.20 11.56 3.40
CA VAL A 80 6.85 12.97 3.54
C VAL A 80 5.40 13.14 3.98
N ASP A 81 4.44 12.38 3.43
CA ASP A 81 3.04 12.42 3.86
C ASP A 81 2.88 12.03 5.34
N GLY A 82 3.68 11.08 5.82
CA GLY A 82 3.71 10.68 7.23
C GLY A 82 4.25 11.76 8.18
N ILE A 83 5.15 12.63 7.72
CA ILE A 83 5.72 13.72 8.53
C ILE A 83 4.87 15.00 8.39
N ARG A 84 4.43 15.31 7.17
CA ARG A 84 3.65 16.49 6.80
C ARG A 84 2.52 16.07 5.87
N PRO A 85 1.34 15.71 6.43
CA PRO A 85 0.22 15.28 5.62
C PRO A 85 -0.26 16.44 4.76
N ASN A 86 -0.26 16.24 3.45
CA ASN A 86 -0.65 17.26 2.49
C ASN A 86 -1.56 16.64 1.44
N ILE A 87 -2.70 17.30 1.17
CA ILE A 87 -3.65 16.86 0.15
C ILE A 87 -2.98 16.65 -1.22
N CYS A 88 -2.02 17.52 -1.57
CA CYS A 88 -1.26 17.42 -2.83
C CYS A 88 -0.41 16.16 -2.90
N ILE A 89 0.23 15.77 -1.79
CA ILE A 89 1.07 14.57 -1.73
C ILE A 89 0.19 13.31 -1.83
N HIS A 90 -0.96 13.33 -1.15
CA HIS A 90 -1.92 12.23 -1.22
C HIS A 90 -2.47 12.01 -2.64
N VAL A 91 -2.82 13.10 -3.33
CA VAL A 91 -3.24 13.06 -4.74
C VAL A 91 -2.10 12.59 -5.64
N LEU A 92 -0.87 13.08 -5.43
CA LEU A 92 0.30 12.66 -6.21
C LEU A 92 0.61 11.16 -6.02
N LEU A 93 0.53 10.64 -4.79
CA LEU A 93 0.68 9.21 -4.49
C LEU A 93 -0.38 8.37 -5.21
N SER A 94 -1.63 8.84 -5.25
CA SER A 94 -2.70 8.18 -5.99
C SER A 94 -2.46 8.17 -7.51
N LEU A 95 -2.01 9.29 -8.07
CA LEU A 95 -1.66 9.40 -9.49
C LEU A 95 -0.49 8.49 -9.87
N LEU A 96 0.56 8.47 -9.05
CA LEU A 96 1.69 7.56 -9.23
C LEU A 96 1.25 6.10 -9.15
N GLY A 97 0.31 5.76 -8.26
CA GLY A 97 -0.25 4.41 -8.15
C GLY A 97 -0.96 3.95 -9.43
N ILE A 98 -1.77 4.82 -10.03
CA ILE A 98 -2.42 4.56 -11.32
C ILE A 98 -1.38 4.40 -12.42
N PHE A 99 -0.41 5.31 -12.48
CA PHE A 99 0.69 5.24 -13.44
C PHE A 99 1.45 3.92 -13.35
N TRP A 100 1.80 3.50 -12.13
CA TRP A 100 2.50 2.25 -11.87
C TRP A 100 1.70 1.03 -12.33
N PHE A 101 0.39 1.01 -12.07
CA PHE A 101 -0.49 -0.05 -12.54
C PHE A 101 -0.57 -0.12 -14.08
N CYS A 102 -0.72 1.03 -14.74
CA CYS A 102 -0.67 1.09 -16.20
C CYS A 102 0.69 0.64 -16.76
N TRP A 103 1.77 1.01 -16.08
CA TRP A 103 3.13 0.63 -16.45
C TRP A 103 3.36 -0.88 -16.29
N LEU A 104 2.85 -1.50 -15.23
CA LEU A 104 2.88 -2.95 -15.00
C LEU A 104 2.21 -3.72 -16.16
N ILE A 105 1.07 -3.22 -16.66
CA ILE A 105 0.40 -3.80 -17.84
C ILE A 105 1.29 -3.66 -19.08
N ALA A 106 1.86 -2.47 -19.30
CA ALA A 106 2.76 -2.23 -20.43
C ALA A 106 3.99 -3.16 -20.39
N GLY A 107 4.63 -3.31 -19.23
CA GLY A 107 5.75 -4.23 -19.01
C GLY A 107 5.40 -5.68 -19.29
N SER A 108 4.19 -6.10 -18.90
CA SER A 108 3.66 -7.42 -19.21
C SER A 108 3.55 -7.63 -20.73
N VAL A 109 2.96 -6.68 -21.45
CA VAL A 109 2.86 -6.75 -22.92
C VAL A 109 4.23 -6.80 -23.58
N TRP A 110 5.19 -5.99 -23.14
CA TRP A 110 6.53 -5.98 -23.73
C TRP A 110 7.29 -7.28 -23.50
N THR A 111 7.15 -7.88 -22.32
CA THR A 111 7.84 -9.12 -21.96
C THR A 111 7.22 -10.33 -22.66
N PHE A 112 5.88 -10.41 -22.73
CA PHE A 112 5.20 -11.53 -23.39
C PHE A 112 5.28 -11.45 -24.92
N ARG A 113 5.38 -10.26 -25.52
CA ARG A 113 5.44 -10.09 -26.97
C ARG A 113 6.67 -10.72 -27.62
N ILE A 114 7.79 -10.83 -26.91
CA ILE A 114 9.04 -11.37 -27.47
C ILE A 114 9.14 -12.90 -27.36
N TYR A 115 8.28 -13.53 -26.54
CA TYR A 115 8.25 -14.99 -26.41
C TYR A 115 7.67 -15.63 -27.69
N PRO A 116 8.29 -16.67 -28.28
CA PRO A 116 9.45 -17.44 -27.79
C PRO A 116 10.82 -16.95 -28.31
N ASN A 117 10.88 -15.94 -29.18
CA ASN A 117 12.10 -15.48 -29.86
C ASN A 117 12.99 -14.55 -29.00
N TYR A 118 13.27 -14.92 -27.76
CA TYR A 118 14.11 -14.16 -26.82
C TYR A 118 15.61 -14.50 -26.92
N ASP A 119 16.00 -15.41 -27.81
CA ASP A 119 17.40 -15.84 -28.02
C ASP A 119 18.35 -14.70 -28.45
N ASN A 120 17.81 -13.64 -29.04
CA ASN A 120 18.56 -12.45 -29.47
C ASN A 120 18.62 -11.35 -28.38
N CYS A 121 18.26 -11.68 -27.14
CA CYS A 121 18.27 -10.78 -26.00
C CYS A 121 18.99 -11.47 -24.84
N ASN A 122 19.71 -10.70 -24.02
CA ASN A 122 20.40 -11.28 -22.88
C ASN A 122 19.40 -11.94 -21.91
N ARG A 123 19.60 -13.23 -21.67
CA ARG A 123 18.76 -14.08 -20.82
C ARG A 123 18.61 -13.49 -19.42
N THR A 124 19.66 -12.87 -18.86
CA THR A 124 19.64 -12.31 -17.50
C THR A 124 18.60 -11.20 -17.36
N VAL A 125 18.56 -10.25 -18.30
CA VAL A 125 17.62 -9.11 -18.26
C VAL A 125 16.19 -9.57 -18.46
N TYR A 126 15.98 -10.45 -19.44
CA TYR A 126 14.67 -10.99 -19.74
C TYR A 126 14.09 -11.76 -18.55
N LEU A 127 14.87 -12.68 -17.97
CA LEU A 127 14.44 -13.43 -16.79
C LEU A 127 14.21 -12.50 -15.60
N PHE A 128 15.07 -11.51 -15.40
CA PHE A 128 14.91 -10.53 -14.33
C PHE A 128 13.61 -9.73 -14.49
N ALA A 129 13.33 -9.21 -15.68
CA ALA A 129 12.08 -8.49 -15.96
C ALA A 129 10.85 -9.37 -15.77
N PHE A 130 10.92 -10.62 -16.23
CA PHE A 130 9.86 -11.59 -16.04
C PHE A 130 9.61 -11.91 -14.56
N SER A 131 10.68 -12.13 -13.78
CA SER A 131 10.60 -12.36 -12.33
C SER A 131 10.00 -11.15 -11.60
N VAL A 132 10.46 -9.95 -11.93
CA VAL A 132 9.96 -8.70 -11.36
C VAL A 132 8.46 -8.52 -11.64
N LEU A 133 8.01 -8.77 -12.88
CA LEU A 133 6.60 -8.73 -13.22
C LEU A 133 5.76 -9.68 -12.36
N ILE A 134 6.20 -10.94 -12.24
CA ILE A 134 5.49 -11.93 -11.41
C ILE A 134 5.40 -11.47 -9.96
N ILE A 135 6.51 -10.99 -9.38
CA ILE A 135 6.55 -10.50 -8.00
C ILE A 135 5.54 -9.35 -7.82
N GLN A 136 5.48 -8.42 -8.76
CA GLN A 136 4.57 -7.28 -8.71
C GLN A 136 3.10 -7.69 -8.83
N TRP A 137 2.77 -8.63 -9.73
CA TRP A 137 1.42 -9.17 -9.84
C TRP A 137 0.97 -9.90 -8.57
N ILE A 138 1.87 -10.71 -7.98
CA ILE A 138 1.60 -11.40 -6.70
C ILE A 138 1.38 -10.36 -5.59
N ALA A 139 2.27 -9.37 -5.48
CA ALA A 139 2.15 -8.32 -4.47
C ALA A 139 0.81 -7.55 -4.61
N LEU A 140 0.40 -7.22 -5.83
CA LEU A 140 -0.88 -6.58 -6.09
C LEU A 140 -2.06 -7.47 -5.66
N ALA A 141 -2.02 -8.76 -5.97
CA ALA A 141 -3.07 -9.71 -5.58
C ALA A 141 -3.22 -9.81 -4.05
N PHE A 142 -2.12 -9.74 -3.29
CA PHE A 142 -2.16 -9.69 -1.83
C PHE A 142 -2.67 -8.35 -1.27
N MET A 143 -2.36 -7.23 -1.93
CA MET A 143 -2.75 -5.90 -1.46
C MET A 143 -4.20 -5.54 -1.79
N LEU A 144 -4.76 -6.05 -2.90
CA LEU A 144 -6.12 -5.75 -3.35
C LEU A 144 -7.22 -6.04 -2.30
N PRO A 145 -7.27 -7.20 -1.62
CA PRO A 145 -8.25 -7.46 -0.58
C PRO A 145 -8.20 -6.43 0.56
N VAL A 146 -7.01 -5.99 0.94
CA VAL A 146 -6.82 -4.99 1.99
C VAL A 146 -7.37 -3.63 1.55
N VAL A 147 -7.09 -3.21 0.31
CA VAL A 147 -7.62 -1.97 -0.26
C VAL A 147 -9.14 -2.02 -0.36
N ILE A 148 -9.71 -3.12 -0.85
CA ILE A 148 -11.16 -3.31 -0.97
C ILE A 148 -11.84 -3.26 0.42
N LEU A 149 -11.27 -3.90 1.44
CA LEU A 149 -11.78 -3.84 2.81
C LEU A 149 -11.75 -2.42 3.41
N LYS A 150 -10.71 -1.63 3.11
CA LYS A 150 -10.63 -0.22 3.51
C LYS A 150 -11.67 0.64 2.78
N LEU A 151 -11.86 0.41 1.50
CA LEU A 151 -12.91 1.09 0.71
C LEU A 151 -14.30 0.72 1.24
N CYS A 152 -14.60 -0.56 1.45
CA CYS A 152 -15.88 -1.02 2.00
C CYS A 152 -16.16 -0.46 3.41
N THR A 153 -15.14 -0.35 4.27
CA THR A 153 -15.31 0.25 5.61
C THR A 153 -15.49 1.75 5.58
N SER A 154 -14.90 2.46 4.60
CA SER A 154 -15.17 3.88 4.38
C SER A 154 -16.58 4.12 3.81
N LEU A 155 -17.06 3.27 2.90
CA LEU A 155 -18.42 3.33 2.38
C LEU A 155 -19.47 2.97 3.45
N SER A 156 -19.20 1.98 4.31
CA SER A 156 -20.11 1.63 5.42
C SER A 156 -20.15 2.70 6.51
N ALA A 157 -19.03 3.40 6.77
CA ALA A 157 -19.01 4.57 7.64
C ALA A 157 -19.89 5.71 7.11
N CYS A 158 -19.85 5.98 5.79
CA CYS A 158 -20.73 6.96 5.15
C CYS A 158 -22.22 6.56 5.19
N ALA A 159 -22.53 5.27 5.02
CA ALA A 159 -23.89 4.75 5.14
C ALA A 159 -24.44 4.84 6.58
N SER A 160 -23.60 4.64 7.59
CA SER A 160 -23.98 4.84 9.00
C SER A 160 -24.17 6.31 9.41
N CYS A 161 -23.57 7.26 8.70
CA CYS A 161 -23.81 8.69 8.94
C CYS A 161 -25.15 9.16 8.34
N LEU A 162 -25.63 8.54 7.26
CA LEU A 162 -26.94 8.83 6.66
C LEU A 162 -28.10 8.32 7.53
N SER A 163 -27.90 7.24 8.31
CA SER A 163 -28.90 6.76 9.27
C SER A 163 -28.95 7.56 10.59
N CYS A 164 -27.96 8.41 10.87
CA CYS A 164 -27.99 9.31 12.04
C CYS A 164 -28.95 10.50 11.87
N PHE A 165 -29.42 10.82 10.66
CA PHE A 165 -30.39 11.92 10.45
C PHE A 165 -31.82 11.56 10.89
N SER A 166 -32.08 10.29 11.24
CA SER A 166 -33.42 9.81 11.64
C SER A 166 -33.46 9.12 13.02
N CYS A 167 -32.41 9.19 13.83
CA CYS A 167 -32.37 8.50 15.13
C CYS A 167 -32.62 9.46 16.31
N SER A 168 -33.85 9.42 16.83
CA SER A 168 -34.32 10.13 18.01
C SER A 168 -34.14 9.35 19.34
N SER A 169 -33.29 8.32 19.40
CA SER A 169 -32.97 7.64 20.68
C SER A 169 -31.61 6.91 20.70
N CYS A 170 -30.88 7.14 21.80
CA CYS A 170 -29.45 6.83 22.02
C CYS A 170 -29.09 5.40 22.49
N ASN A 171 -30.00 4.42 22.49
CA ASN A 171 -29.76 3.17 23.23
C ASN A 171 -29.24 1.97 22.41
N ALA A 172 -28.88 2.14 21.13
CA ALA A 172 -28.41 1.01 20.31
C ALA A 172 -27.22 1.39 19.42
N CYS A 173 -26.02 1.52 19.99
CA CYS A 173 -24.79 1.62 19.18
C CYS A 173 -23.56 1.05 19.91
N SER A 174 -23.32 -0.26 19.77
CA SER A 174 -22.04 -0.91 20.11
C SER A 174 -20.94 -0.69 19.05
N VAL A 175 -21.27 -0.02 17.94
CA VAL A 175 -20.35 0.26 16.82
C VAL A 175 -19.62 1.61 16.98
N CYS A 176 -19.98 2.40 17.99
CA CYS A 176 -19.50 3.79 18.15
C CYS A 176 -18.24 3.94 19.03
N SER A 177 -17.39 2.91 19.21
CA SER A 177 -16.20 3.04 20.06
C SER A 177 -15.05 3.84 19.41
N ARG A 178 -15.07 4.05 18.09
CA ARG A 178 -14.09 4.92 17.38
C ARG A 178 -14.56 6.34 17.07
N CYS A 179 -15.87 6.64 17.17
CA CYS A 179 -16.39 8.01 17.03
C CYS A 179 -16.54 8.73 18.38
N ALA A 180 -16.44 8.01 19.51
CA ALA A 180 -16.58 8.59 20.84
C ALA A 180 -15.53 9.66 21.19
N SER A 181 -14.40 9.73 20.48
CA SER A 181 -13.37 10.76 20.71
C SER A 181 -13.59 12.07 19.95
N LEU A 182 -14.56 12.16 19.03
CA LEU A 182 -14.84 13.37 18.24
C LEU A 182 -16.17 14.04 18.59
N CYS A 183 -17.12 13.33 19.20
CA CYS A 183 -18.32 13.96 19.76
C CYS A 183 -18.06 14.48 21.18
N CYS A 184 -17.35 15.61 21.27
CA CYS A 184 -17.60 16.55 22.37
C CYS A 184 -19.03 17.10 22.20
N CYS A 185 -20.05 16.37 22.64
CA CYS A 185 -21.36 16.99 22.85
C CYS A 185 -21.25 17.77 24.16
N GLY A 186 -20.99 19.07 24.01
CA GLY A 186 -20.84 20.01 25.10
C GLY A 186 -22.08 20.06 25.99
N THR A 187 -21.80 20.18 27.28
CA THR A 187 -22.70 20.70 28.31
C THR A 187 -23.51 21.90 27.85
N LYS A 188 -24.83 21.91 28.11
CA LYS A 188 -25.60 23.06 28.65
C LYS A 188 -27.08 22.69 28.80
N GLY A 189 -27.60 22.84 30.03
CA GLY A 189 -29.03 22.77 30.36
C GLY A 189 -29.33 21.74 31.43
#